data_AF-A0A7V3VX25-F1
#
_entry.id   AF-A0A7V3VX25-F1
#
_cell.length_a   1.000
_cell.length_b   1.000
_cell.length_c   1.000
_cell.angle_alpha   90.00
_cell.angle_beta   90.00
_cell.angle_gamma   90.00
#
_symmetry.space_group_name_H-M   'P 1'
#
loop_
_entity.id
_entity.type
_entity.pdbx_description
1 polymer ?
#
loop_
_entity_poly.entity_id
_entity_poly.type
_entity_poly.pdbx_seq_one_letter_code
_entity_poly.pdbx_strand_id
1 'polypeptide(L)'
;LDKVVEADKGHSAAIAYVKIKADLERKAGDDPTVASWRSKLLPGYKATETPHYLLLHNLSDTAMEVKSHSEHLENAFRGFYYWFVLRGIALPVPPNRQVVVLTSKTDDFELLRKILTASPLVVDGFFARRENLAVMHSQRQDDPYKALSTFWENWKSKGYQRYELLQSPNGKPKSGMPQNVKEALSAVQFTGDPTPLINVAEAQMLALMLKALEQEAELATVSHNASRQLLFASGLLPHNVVVPEWVLFGMGSFFETPLQSPWPTIGAPSPYYLPRWRELKGKAPNEGGLEKTAVDTLRKVVTDSYFRNLPPEGKADGPEHLVYEAALRKARTVSWALTYYLAQKHLDGLRHYFVELSKMPRDIELDDTVLLGCFARAFGCVDGNNKVDEAKLKALANDWYNYWQTVHFESEPIMKEIRDKIAKKVKEEEEKAQKQNEANNGQQVPGMAPNGFPPGMNPPQGGLPPGMNPQQRGQQGGPPSGAPLPPNMNPQQRGPGGEPVPPNNPGNVPPRNSPRPKR
;
A
#
# COMPACT_ATOMS: atom_id res chain seq x y z
N LEU A 1 -9.40 -27.06 4.16
CA LEU A 1 -9.56 -27.63 2.80
C LEU A 1 -9.47 -29.15 2.81
N ASP A 2 -8.55 -29.77 3.57
CA ASP A 2 -8.51 -31.24 3.69
C ASP A 2 -9.85 -31.86 4.14
N LYS A 3 -10.50 -31.27 5.16
CA LYS A 3 -11.85 -31.69 5.57
C LYS A 3 -12.89 -31.58 4.45
N VAL A 4 -12.75 -30.62 3.53
CA VAL A 4 -13.64 -30.50 2.37
C VAL A 4 -13.39 -31.65 1.38
N VAL A 5 -12.12 -32.01 1.16
CA VAL A 5 -11.75 -33.18 0.33
C VAL A 5 -12.26 -34.48 0.95
N GLU A 6 -12.17 -34.62 2.27
CA GLU A 6 -12.68 -35.79 2.98
C GLU A 6 -14.20 -35.90 2.89
N ALA A 7 -14.92 -34.78 3.04
CA ALA A 7 -16.37 -34.74 3.02
C ALA A 7 -16.96 -34.89 1.60
N ASP A 8 -16.37 -34.22 0.61
CA ASP A 8 -16.83 -34.24 -0.79
C ASP A 8 -15.66 -34.03 -1.77
N LYS A 9 -15.13 -35.15 -2.30
CA LYS A 9 -14.07 -35.15 -3.32
C LYS A 9 -14.51 -34.57 -4.66
N GLY A 10 -15.82 -34.58 -4.95
CA GLY A 10 -16.40 -34.08 -6.20
C GLY A 10 -16.62 -32.56 -6.21
N HIS A 11 -16.62 -31.92 -5.05
CA HIS A 11 -16.76 -30.47 -4.94
C HIS A 11 -15.66 -29.75 -5.73
N SER A 12 -16.01 -28.70 -6.48
CA SER A 12 -15.07 -27.96 -7.34
C SER A 12 -13.84 -27.46 -6.57
N ALA A 13 -14.04 -26.98 -5.34
CA ALA A 13 -12.96 -26.56 -4.46
C ALA A 13 -12.04 -27.70 -4.00
N ALA A 14 -12.58 -28.90 -3.75
CA ALA A 14 -11.76 -30.08 -3.40
C ALA A 14 -10.87 -30.46 -4.60
N ILE A 15 -11.45 -30.49 -5.80
CA ILE A 15 -10.72 -30.77 -7.04
C ILE A 15 -9.61 -29.73 -7.27
N ALA A 16 -9.91 -28.44 -7.09
CA ALA A 16 -8.91 -27.38 -7.26
C ALA A 16 -7.80 -27.46 -6.21
N TYR A 17 -8.13 -27.74 -4.95
CA TYR A 17 -7.16 -27.87 -3.87
C TYR A 17 -6.20 -29.03 -4.11
N VAL A 18 -6.72 -30.22 -4.45
CA VAL A 18 -5.91 -31.41 -4.69
C VAL A 18 -4.89 -31.17 -5.80
N LYS A 19 -5.24 -30.38 -6.83
CA LYS A 19 -4.31 -30.04 -7.93
C LYS A 19 -3.10 -29.22 -7.49
N ILE A 20 -3.23 -28.37 -6.46
CA ILE A 20 -2.16 -27.45 -6.07
C ILE A 20 -1.56 -27.74 -4.69
N LYS A 21 -2.14 -28.67 -3.92
CA LYS A 21 -1.74 -28.95 -2.53
C LYS A 21 -0.25 -29.26 -2.41
N ALA A 22 0.25 -30.19 -3.24
CA ALA A 22 1.66 -30.56 -3.22
C ALA A 22 2.58 -29.37 -3.55
N ASP A 23 2.15 -28.50 -4.47
CA ASP A 23 2.92 -27.32 -4.85
C ASP A 23 2.91 -26.24 -3.76
N LEU A 24 1.81 -26.08 -3.02
CA LEU A 24 1.70 -25.16 -1.88
C LEU A 24 2.48 -25.62 -0.64
N GLU A 25 2.70 -26.93 -0.48
CA GLU A 25 3.49 -27.50 0.62
C GLU A 25 4.99 -27.56 0.30
N ARG A 26 5.35 -27.40 -0.98
CA ARG A 26 6.73 -27.44 -1.45
C ARG A 26 7.46 -26.14 -1.08
N LYS A 27 8.71 -26.28 -0.64
CA LYS A 27 9.64 -25.14 -0.54
C LYS A 27 10.04 -24.66 -1.94
N ALA A 28 9.75 -23.40 -2.24
CA ALA A 28 10.12 -22.80 -3.51
C ALA A 28 11.65 -22.68 -3.63
N GLY A 29 12.16 -22.80 -4.86
CA GLY A 29 13.59 -22.59 -5.14
C GLY A 29 13.97 -21.12 -5.08
N ASP A 30 15.25 -20.80 -5.21
CA ASP A 30 15.68 -19.40 -5.33
C ASP A 30 15.79 -18.98 -6.80
N ASP A 31 15.45 -17.72 -7.06
CA ASP A 31 15.77 -17.11 -8.34
C ASP A 31 17.28 -16.79 -8.39
N PRO A 32 18.04 -17.40 -9.33
CA PRO A 32 19.49 -17.27 -9.38
C PRO A 32 19.96 -15.83 -9.68
N THR A 33 19.09 -14.99 -10.22
CA THR A 33 19.42 -13.59 -10.52
C THR A 33 19.48 -12.72 -9.26
N VAL A 34 18.84 -13.13 -8.18
CA VAL A 34 18.68 -12.31 -6.96
C VAL A 34 20.01 -12.01 -6.29
N ALA A 35 20.89 -13.01 -6.19
CA ALA A 35 22.22 -12.82 -5.62
C ALA A 35 23.03 -11.76 -6.41
N SER A 36 22.85 -11.71 -7.73
CA SER A 36 23.61 -10.83 -8.61
C SER A 36 23.24 -9.36 -8.47
N TRP A 37 21.95 -9.03 -8.28
CA TRP A 37 21.51 -7.65 -8.13
C TRP A 37 21.48 -7.20 -6.67
N ARG A 38 21.21 -8.10 -5.71
CA ARG A 38 21.23 -7.77 -4.27
C ARG A 38 22.58 -7.21 -3.84
N SER A 39 23.67 -7.83 -4.26
CA SER A 39 25.03 -7.36 -3.92
C SER A 39 25.34 -5.94 -4.43
N LYS A 40 24.65 -5.50 -5.49
CA LYS A 40 24.82 -4.17 -6.09
C LYS A 40 23.86 -3.13 -5.52
N LEU A 41 22.59 -3.48 -5.37
CA LEU A 41 21.52 -2.55 -4.97
C LEU A 41 21.31 -2.48 -3.46
N LEU A 42 21.62 -3.56 -2.72
CA LEU A 42 21.34 -3.71 -1.30
C LEU A 42 22.57 -4.21 -0.54
N PRO A 43 23.71 -3.47 -0.59
CA PRO A 43 24.93 -3.88 0.09
C PRO A 43 24.69 -4.00 1.61
N GLY A 44 25.12 -5.12 2.18
CA GLY A 44 24.97 -5.41 3.61
C GLY A 44 23.58 -5.89 4.05
N TYR A 45 22.61 -5.97 3.14
CA TYR A 45 21.33 -6.62 3.45
C TYR A 45 21.54 -8.11 3.62
N LYS A 46 20.87 -8.69 4.61
CA LYS A 46 20.76 -10.13 4.89
C LYS A 46 19.57 -10.72 4.15
N ALA A 47 19.46 -12.05 4.14
CA ALA A 47 18.30 -12.74 3.60
C ALA A 47 17.76 -13.70 4.67
N THR A 48 16.45 -13.60 4.89
CA THR A 48 15.68 -14.57 5.65
C THR A 48 14.80 -15.36 4.68
N GLU A 49 15.00 -16.68 4.66
CA GLU A 49 14.22 -17.59 3.81
C GLU A 49 12.97 -18.10 4.52
N THR A 50 11.86 -18.08 3.80
CA THR A 50 10.62 -18.78 4.15
C THR A 50 10.32 -19.85 3.08
N PRO A 51 9.26 -20.66 3.22
CA PRO A 51 8.88 -21.60 2.17
C PRO A 51 8.66 -20.95 0.79
N HIS A 52 8.07 -19.75 0.73
CA HIS A 52 7.68 -19.10 -0.53
C HIS A 52 8.29 -17.71 -0.76
N TYR A 53 9.02 -17.15 0.20
CA TYR A 53 9.63 -15.83 0.10
C TYR A 53 11.10 -15.79 0.49
N LEU A 54 11.81 -14.86 -0.12
CA LEU A 54 13.15 -14.44 0.25
C LEU A 54 13.07 -12.98 0.72
N LEU A 55 13.13 -12.78 2.04
CA LEU A 55 13.05 -11.47 2.67
C LEU A 55 14.45 -10.87 2.81
N LEU A 56 14.74 -9.82 2.05
CA LEU A 56 16.00 -9.08 2.09
C LEU A 56 15.89 -7.93 3.10
N HIS A 57 16.75 -7.87 4.12
CA HIS A 57 16.64 -6.86 5.17
C HIS A 57 17.98 -6.36 5.73
N ASN A 58 17.99 -5.12 6.23
CA ASN A 58 19.13 -4.53 6.95
C ASN A 58 18.99 -4.63 8.48
N LEU A 59 18.01 -5.39 8.96
CA LEU A 59 17.70 -5.63 10.38
C LEU A 59 18.50 -6.81 10.96
N SER A 60 18.48 -6.98 12.28
CA SER A 60 19.02 -8.18 12.93
C SER A 60 18.16 -9.41 12.65
N ASP A 61 18.75 -10.61 12.69
CA ASP A 61 18.03 -11.86 12.36
C ASP A 61 17.00 -12.23 13.43
N THR A 62 17.12 -11.63 14.62
CA THR A 62 16.19 -11.77 15.74
C THR A 62 15.21 -10.60 15.84
N ALA A 63 15.21 -9.67 14.88
CA ALA A 63 14.28 -8.55 14.87
C ALA A 63 12.84 -9.06 14.77
N MET A 64 11.95 -8.50 15.57
CA MET A 64 10.55 -8.90 15.60
C MET A 64 9.89 -8.64 14.25
N GLU A 65 10.27 -7.54 13.61
CA GLU A 65 9.80 -7.10 12.30
C GLU A 65 10.12 -8.13 11.21
N VAL A 66 11.32 -8.72 11.22
CA VAL A 66 11.69 -9.78 10.26
C VAL A 66 10.77 -10.99 10.44
N LYS A 67 10.57 -11.43 11.68
CA LYS A 67 9.69 -12.56 12.00
C LYS A 67 8.23 -12.30 11.59
N SER A 68 7.67 -11.16 11.98
CA SER A 68 6.26 -10.85 11.73
C SER A 68 5.98 -10.64 10.24
N HIS A 69 6.89 -9.97 9.50
CA HIS A 69 6.75 -9.82 8.05
C HIS A 69 6.82 -11.17 7.34
N SER A 70 7.75 -12.06 7.71
CA SER A 70 7.83 -13.42 7.18
C SER A 70 6.54 -14.21 7.40
N GLU A 71 5.97 -14.16 8.60
CA GLU A 71 4.69 -14.82 8.92
C GLU A 71 3.53 -14.24 8.11
N HIS A 72 3.44 -12.91 8.00
CA HIS A 72 2.39 -12.24 7.23
C HIS A 72 2.50 -12.51 5.73
N LEU A 73 3.71 -12.59 5.16
CA LEU A 73 3.93 -12.94 3.75
C LEU A 73 3.42 -14.35 3.44
N GLU A 74 3.74 -15.33 4.28
CA GLU A 74 3.26 -16.71 4.14
C GLU A 74 1.74 -16.83 4.35
N ASN A 75 1.17 -16.03 5.25
CA ASN A 75 -0.27 -15.95 5.44
C ASN A 75 -0.97 -15.36 4.21
N ALA A 76 -0.44 -14.27 3.65
CA ALA A 76 -0.95 -13.65 2.43
C ALA A 76 -0.89 -14.62 1.24
N PHE A 77 0.21 -15.36 1.10
CA PHE A 77 0.36 -16.40 0.08
C PHE A 77 -0.71 -17.47 0.16
N ARG A 78 -0.88 -18.08 1.34
CA ARG A 78 -1.91 -19.12 1.55
C ARG A 78 -3.32 -18.56 1.33
N GLY A 79 -3.58 -17.37 1.86
CA GLY A 79 -4.85 -16.67 1.71
C GLY A 79 -5.24 -16.46 0.25
N PHE A 80 -4.29 -15.96 -0.55
CA PHE A 80 -4.45 -15.73 -1.98
C PHE A 80 -4.86 -17.02 -2.71
N TYR A 81 -4.07 -18.09 -2.60
CA TYR A 81 -4.36 -19.35 -3.29
C TYR A 81 -5.65 -20.01 -2.81
N TYR A 82 -5.91 -20.01 -1.50
CA TYR A 82 -7.12 -20.61 -0.95
C TYR A 82 -8.39 -19.90 -1.40
N TRP A 83 -8.36 -18.58 -1.61
CA TRP A 83 -9.52 -17.86 -2.12
C TRP A 83 -9.94 -18.32 -3.53
N PHE A 84 -8.97 -18.59 -4.41
CA PHE A 84 -9.23 -19.12 -5.76
C PHE A 84 -9.66 -20.58 -5.71
N VAL A 85 -8.99 -21.39 -4.88
CA VAL A 85 -9.35 -22.80 -4.67
C VAL A 85 -10.79 -22.94 -4.21
N LEU A 86 -11.24 -22.12 -3.26
CA LEU A 86 -12.63 -22.12 -2.77
C LEU A 86 -13.66 -21.83 -3.88
N ARG A 87 -13.23 -21.27 -5.01
CA ARG A 87 -14.04 -21.01 -6.22
C ARG A 87 -13.80 -22.03 -7.32
N GLY A 88 -13.12 -23.14 -7.02
CA GLY A 88 -12.81 -24.19 -7.98
C GLY A 88 -11.69 -23.84 -8.95
N ILE A 89 -10.89 -22.81 -8.66
CA ILE A 89 -9.81 -22.35 -9.54
C ILE A 89 -8.47 -22.77 -8.93
N ALA A 90 -7.74 -23.60 -9.68
CA ALA A 90 -6.36 -23.99 -9.37
C ALA A 90 -5.41 -23.05 -10.11
N LEU A 91 -4.77 -22.14 -9.40
CA LEU A 91 -3.75 -21.26 -9.96
C LEU A 91 -2.36 -21.93 -9.94
N PRO A 92 -1.50 -21.67 -10.94
CA PRO A 92 -0.09 -22.04 -10.88
C PRO A 92 0.60 -21.47 -9.63
N VAL A 93 1.36 -22.31 -8.93
CA VAL A 93 2.21 -21.91 -7.80
C VAL A 93 3.60 -21.56 -8.33
N PRO A 94 4.20 -20.41 -7.98
CA PRO A 94 5.51 -20.04 -8.48
C PRO A 94 6.58 -21.06 -8.08
N PRO A 95 7.48 -21.43 -9.01
CA PRO A 95 8.54 -22.39 -8.71
C PRO A 95 9.58 -21.81 -7.73
N ASN A 96 9.78 -20.48 -7.80
CA ASN A 96 10.79 -19.74 -7.05
C ASN A 96 10.16 -18.84 -5.98
N ARG A 97 10.92 -18.60 -4.92
CA ARG A 97 10.57 -17.68 -3.85
C ARG A 97 10.38 -16.28 -4.40
N GLN A 98 9.34 -15.64 -3.92
CA GLN A 98 9.06 -14.24 -4.20
C GLN A 98 9.98 -13.37 -3.36
N VAL A 99 10.55 -12.33 -3.97
CA VAL A 99 11.55 -11.48 -3.29
C VAL A 99 10.87 -10.27 -2.68
N VAL A 100 11.22 -9.95 -1.44
CA VAL A 100 10.71 -8.78 -0.72
C VAL A 100 11.88 -8.05 -0.08
N VAL A 101 11.89 -6.73 -0.12
CA VAL A 101 12.86 -5.89 0.60
C VAL A 101 12.18 -5.27 1.80
N LEU A 102 12.75 -5.44 2.99
CA LEU A 102 12.35 -4.81 4.23
C LEU A 102 13.49 -3.94 4.75
N THR A 103 13.30 -2.62 4.72
CA THR A 103 14.33 -1.67 5.14
C THR A 103 13.88 -0.83 6.33
N SER A 104 14.79 -0.58 7.25
CA SER A 104 14.64 0.44 8.30
C SER A 104 15.28 1.79 7.95
N LYS A 105 15.88 1.90 6.75
CA LYS A 105 16.54 3.10 6.26
C LYS A 105 15.65 3.83 5.26
N THR A 106 15.21 5.02 5.62
CA THR A 106 14.43 5.91 4.75
C THR A 106 15.15 6.23 3.45
N ASP A 107 16.47 6.46 3.49
CA ASP A 107 17.26 6.77 2.28
C ASP A 107 17.25 5.60 1.27
N ASP A 108 17.38 4.36 1.75
CA ASP A 108 17.31 3.17 0.89
C ASP A 108 15.90 3.01 0.30
N PHE A 109 14.86 3.24 1.11
CA PHE A 109 13.47 3.16 0.68
C PHE A 109 13.16 4.18 -0.44
N GLU A 110 13.56 5.44 -0.24
CA GLU A 110 13.36 6.51 -1.22
C GLU A 110 14.23 6.33 -2.47
N LEU A 111 15.45 5.80 -2.31
CA LEU A 111 16.30 5.43 -3.45
C LEU A 111 15.62 4.36 -4.30
N LEU A 112 15.15 3.27 -3.68
CA LEU A 112 14.45 2.18 -4.37
C LEU A 112 13.19 2.70 -5.06
N ARG A 113 12.42 3.58 -4.40
CA ARG A 113 11.23 4.21 -5.00
C ARG A 113 11.56 5.01 -6.27
N LYS A 114 12.74 5.65 -6.32
CA LYS A 114 13.20 6.44 -7.48
C LYS A 114 13.73 5.59 -8.63
N ILE A 115 14.44 4.51 -8.34
CA ILE A 115 15.13 3.71 -9.37
C ILE A 115 14.28 2.55 -9.91
N LEU A 116 13.27 2.10 -9.15
CA LEU A 116 12.37 1.02 -9.54
C LEU A 116 11.08 1.54 -10.14
N THR A 117 10.31 0.65 -10.76
CA THR A 117 8.97 0.98 -11.27
C THR A 117 7.91 1.03 -10.17
N ALA A 118 8.11 1.93 -9.20
CA ALA A 118 7.29 2.04 -8.01
C ALA A 118 5.89 2.58 -8.31
N SER A 119 4.87 1.82 -7.92
CA SER A 119 3.49 2.30 -7.84
C SER A 119 3.26 3.21 -6.61
N PRO A 120 2.15 3.98 -6.56
CA PRO A 120 1.83 4.82 -5.41
C PRO A 120 1.83 4.04 -4.09
N LEU A 121 2.44 4.63 -3.05
CA LEU A 121 2.66 4.00 -1.74
C LEU A 121 1.37 3.52 -1.08
N VAL A 122 1.32 2.26 -0.68
CA VAL A 122 0.25 1.73 0.15
C VAL A 122 0.79 1.52 1.54
N VAL A 123 0.34 2.40 2.44
CA VAL A 123 0.82 2.47 3.81
C VAL A 123 2.35 2.66 3.79
N ASP A 124 3.14 1.67 4.20
CA ASP A 124 4.60 1.80 4.34
C ASP A 124 5.39 1.04 3.27
N GLY A 125 4.77 0.75 2.12
CA GLY A 125 5.43 0.01 1.06
C GLY A 125 4.91 0.29 -0.33
N PHE A 126 5.67 -0.15 -1.32
CA PHE A 126 5.28 -0.13 -2.72
C PHE A 126 5.63 -1.45 -3.41
N PHE A 127 5.00 -1.67 -4.55
CA PHE A 127 5.30 -2.77 -5.44
C PHE A 127 5.93 -2.23 -6.72
N ALA A 128 7.12 -2.73 -7.04
CA ALA A 128 7.84 -2.45 -8.27
C ALA A 128 7.48 -3.51 -9.32
N ARG A 129 6.62 -3.13 -10.26
CA ARG A 129 5.96 -4.09 -11.17
C ARG A 129 6.94 -4.80 -12.10
N ARG A 130 7.84 -4.06 -12.76
CA ARG A 130 8.79 -4.65 -13.72
C ARG A 130 9.75 -5.62 -13.04
N GLU A 131 10.13 -5.30 -11.81
CA GLU A 131 11.06 -6.09 -11.02
C GLU A 131 10.36 -7.21 -10.24
N ASN A 132 9.02 -7.24 -10.26
CA ASN A 132 8.18 -8.11 -9.42
C ASN A 132 8.66 -8.12 -7.95
N LEU A 133 8.93 -6.93 -7.41
CA LEU A 133 9.60 -6.74 -6.13
C LEU A 133 8.72 -5.89 -5.20
N ALA A 134 8.35 -6.43 -4.04
CA ALA A 134 7.74 -5.64 -2.99
C ALA A 134 8.83 -5.00 -2.12
N VAL A 135 8.71 -3.70 -1.83
CA VAL A 135 9.62 -2.95 -0.97
C VAL A 135 8.82 -2.33 0.16
N MET A 136 9.25 -2.57 1.40
CA MET A 136 8.53 -2.21 2.62
C MET A 136 9.48 -1.50 3.58
N HIS A 137 8.97 -0.50 4.28
CA HIS A 137 9.64 0.12 5.39
C HIS A 137 9.26 -0.59 6.69
N SER A 138 10.23 -0.84 7.58
CA SER A 138 10.00 -1.59 8.83
C SER A 138 9.30 -0.79 9.92
N GLN A 139 9.05 0.49 9.68
CA GLN A 139 8.40 1.41 10.62
C GLN A 139 7.29 2.17 9.92
N ARG A 140 6.19 2.40 10.61
CA ARG A 140 5.08 3.22 10.14
C ARG A 140 5.50 4.67 9.91
N GLN A 141 5.11 5.24 8.77
CA GLN A 141 5.55 6.56 8.31
C GLN A 141 4.46 7.63 8.30
N ASP A 142 3.22 7.31 8.70
CA ASP A 142 2.13 8.27 8.68
C ASP A 142 2.14 9.28 9.85
N ASP A 143 1.47 10.41 9.64
CA ASP A 143 1.48 11.52 10.60
C ASP A 143 0.88 11.17 11.97
N PRO A 144 -0.23 10.41 12.07
CA PRO A 144 -0.75 9.97 13.36
C PRO A 144 0.28 9.17 14.17
N TYR A 145 1.02 8.27 13.52
CA TYR A 145 2.08 7.52 14.19
C TYR A 145 3.24 8.42 14.59
N LYS A 146 3.72 9.30 13.72
CA LYS A 146 4.80 10.25 14.02
C LYS A 146 4.45 11.16 15.20
N ALA A 147 3.22 11.67 15.24
CA ALA A 147 2.72 12.47 16.35
C ALA A 147 2.77 11.67 17.66
N LEU A 148 2.20 10.46 17.67
CA LEU A 148 2.19 9.60 18.86
C LEU A 148 3.61 9.17 19.29
N SER A 149 4.49 8.91 18.33
CA SER A 149 5.89 8.57 18.59
C SER A 149 6.64 9.74 19.24
N THR A 150 6.31 10.98 18.88
CA THR A 150 6.88 12.17 19.53
C THR A 150 6.48 12.24 21.00
N PHE A 151 5.22 11.93 21.34
CA PHE A 151 4.80 11.80 22.73
C PHE A 151 5.54 10.69 23.48
N TRP A 152 5.82 9.58 22.80
CA TRP A 152 6.57 8.47 23.38
C TRP A 152 8.02 8.81 23.73
N GLU A 153 8.69 9.67 22.95
CA GLU A 153 10.07 10.07 23.24
C GLU A 153 10.22 10.73 24.63
N ASN A 154 9.15 11.38 25.14
CA ASN A 154 9.11 11.90 26.52
C ASN A 154 9.12 10.81 27.59
N TRP A 155 8.57 9.63 27.31
CA TRP A 155 8.59 8.49 28.24
C TRP A 155 9.92 7.75 28.16
N LYS A 156 10.44 7.60 26.94
CA LYS A 156 11.75 7.02 26.69
C LYS A 156 12.87 7.82 27.38
N SER A 157 12.82 9.16 27.37
CA SER A 157 13.78 10.00 28.09
C SER A 157 13.72 9.84 29.61
N LYS A 158 12.57 9.40 30.15
CA LYS A 158 12.40 9.01 31.56
C LYS A 158 12.86 7.57 31.86
N GLY A 159 13.43 6.86 30.89
CA GLY A 159 13.97 5.50 31.06
C GLY A 159 12.95 4.38 30.87
N TYR A 160 11.77 4.67 30.31
CA TYR A 160 10.79 3.63 29.96
C TYR A 160 11.19 2.94 28.64
N GLN A 161 10.95 1.63 28.56
CA GLN A 161 11.24 0.83 27.37
C GLN A 161 9.99 0.20 26.78
N ARG A 162 9.64 0.62 25.57
CA ARG A 162 8.34 0.36 24.93
C ARG A 162 7.99 -1.12 24.86
N TYR A 163 8.89 -1.92 24.27
CA TYR A 163 8.64 -3.33 24.03
C TYR A 163 8.56 -4.13 25.32
N GLU A 164 9.43 -3.83 26.29
CA GLU A 164 9.45 -4.52 27.59
C GLU A 164 8.17 -4.27 28.41
N LEU A 165 7.60 -3.06 28.34
CA LEU A 165 6.33 -2.74 29.02
C LEU A 165 5.16 -3.64 28.57
N LEU A 166 5.24 -4.17 27.35
CA LEU A 166 4.18 -4.98 26.74
C LEU A 166 4.40 -6.50 26.90
N GLN A 167 5.55 -6.94 27.40
CA GLN A 167 5.90 -8.37 27.48
C GLN A 167 5.20 -9.12 28.63
N SER A 168 4.39 -8.45 29.45
CA SER A 168 3.75 -9.10 30.59
C SER A 168 2.47 -9.85 30.21
N PRO A 169 2.37 -11.17 30.50
CA PRO A 169 1.18 -11.95 30.19
C PRO A 169 -0.07 -11.55 31.00
N ASN A 170 0.10 -10.85 32.14
CA ASN A 170 -0.99 -10.48 33.04
C ASN A 170 -1.36 -9.00 32.94
N GLY A 171 -0.89 -8.29 31.90
CA GLY A 171 -1.11 -6.85 31.72
C GLY A 171 -0.36 -5.93 32.70
N LYS A 172 0.24 -6.45 33.77
CA LYS A 172 1.09 -5.68 34.71
C LYS A 172 2.54 -5.69 34.25
N PRO A 173 3.14 -4.56 33.84
CA PRO A 173 4.50 -4.54 33.30
C PRO A 173 5.50 -5.08 34.35
N LYS A 174 6.32 -6.05 33.95
CA LYS A 174 7.38 -6.64 34.80
C LYS A 174 8.76 -6.01 34.54
N SER A 175 8.94 -5.46 33.34
CA SER A 175 10.16 -4.83 32.83
C SER A 175 9.79 -3.56 32.06
N GLY A 176 10.79 -2.84 31.54
CA GLY A 176 10.58 -1.61 30.78
C GLY A 176 10.21 -0.36 31.59
N MET A 177 10.25 -0.42 32.92
CA MET A 177 10.11 0.75 33.80
C MET A 177 11.48 1.13 34.38
N PRO A 178 11.75 2.43 34.60
CA PRO A 178 12.95 2.86 35.28
C PRO A 178 12.93 2.43 36.76
N GLN A 179 14.11 2.21 37.33
CA GLN A 179 14.28 1.58 38.63
C GLN A 179 13.60 2.36 39.78
N ASN A 180 13.71 3.69 39.76
CA ASN A 180 13.03 4.58 40.71
C ASN A 180 11.50 4.43 40.71
N VAL A 181 10.89 4.17 39.55
CA VAL A 181 9.45 3.94 39.44
C VAL A 181 9.06 2.57 39.96
N LYS A 182 9.91 1.54 39.76
CA LYS A 182 9.67 0.20 40.35
C LYS A 182 9.66 0.26 41.88
N GLU A 183 10.61 1.00 42.46
CA GLU A 183 10.71 1.23 43.90
C GLU A 183 9.48 2.00 44.40
N ALA A 184 9.12 3.10 43.74
CA ALA A 184 7.94 3.89 44.10
C ALA A 184 6.64 3.08 44.01
N LEU A 185 6.48 2.23 42.99
CA LEU A 185 5.33 1.32 42.84
C LEU A 185 5.19 0.36 44.02
N SER A 186 6.30 -0.19 44.50
CA SER A 186 6.30 -1.09 45.67
C SER A 186 5.91 -0.38 46.97
N ALA A 187 6.13 0.94 47.03
CA ALA A 187 5.79 1.78 48.17
C ALA A 187 4.36 2.36 48.13
N VAL A 188 3.62 2.24 47.02
CA VAL A 188 2.27 2.82 46.85
C VAL A 188 1.30 2.39 47.96
N GLN A 189 1.40 1.13 48.42
CA GLN A 189 0.57 0.62 49.52
C GLN A 189 0.80 1.37 50.85
N PHE A 190 1.97 1.99 51.02
CA PHE A 190 2.37 2.70 52.23
C PHE A 190 2.25 4.22 52.07
N THR A 191 2.49 4.77 50.88
CA THR A 191 2.46 6.22 50.63
C THR A 191 1.07 6.73 50.24
N GLY A 192 0.21 5.89 49.68
CA GLY A 192 -1.09 6.29 49.13
C GLY A 192 -1.02 7.15 47.87
N ASP A 193 0.18 7.44 47.34
CA ASP A 193 0.39 8.24 46.14
C ASP A 193 0.12 7.39 44.87
N PRO A 194 -0.90 7.72 44.05
CA PRO A 194 -1.21 6.97 42.85
C PRO A 194 -0.33 7.34 41.64
N THR A 195 0.49 8.39 41.72
CA THR A 195 1.27 8.91 40.58
C THR A 195 2.15 7.86 39.90
N PRO A 196 2.87 6.97 40.61
CA PRO A 196 3.65 5.91 39.96
C PRO A 196 2.80 4.95 39.14
N LEU A 197 1.58 4.63 39.60
CA LEU A 197 0.65 3.76 38.89
C LEU A 197 0.11 4.44 37.63
N ILE A 198 -0.27 5.72 37.73
CA ILE A 198 -0.76 6.52 36.60
C ILE A 198 0.32 6.62 35.52
N ASN A 199 1.56 6.95 35.89
CA ASN A 199 2.67 7.07 34.93
C ASN A 199 2.92 5.77 34.17
N VAL A 200 2.85 4.64 34.88
CA VAL A 200 3.06 3.31 34.26
C VAL A 200 1.90 2.95 33.34
N ALA A 201 0.66 3.23 33.74
CA ALA A 201 -0.51 3.02 32.90
C ALA A 201 -0.48 3.88 31.62
N GLU A 202 -0.11 5.16 31.72
CA GLU A 202 0.03 6.07 30.58
C GLU A 202 1.12 5.60 29.60
N ALA A 203 2.31 5.28 30.11
CA ALA A 203 3.41 4.76 29.29
C ALA A 203 3.01 3.44 28.61
N GLN A 204 2.37 2.54 29.34
CA GLN A 204 1.93 1.26 28.80
C GLN A 204 0.83 1.43 27.75
N MET A 205 -0.12 2.33 27.96
CA MET A 205 -1.17 2.67 27.00
C MET A 205 -0.57 3.21 25.70
N LEU A 206 0.36 4.17 25.78
CA LEU A 206 1.03 4.72 24.60
C LEU A 206 1.87 3.67 23.86
N ALA A 207 2.59 2.81 24.60
CA ALA A 207 3.33 1.70 24.02
C ALA A 207 2.40 0.73 23.27
N LEU A 208 1.26 0.40 23.86
CA LEU A 208 0.26 -0.49 23.26
C LEU A 208 -0.35 0.14 22.00
N MET A 209 -0.73 1.43 22.04
CA MET A 209 -1.26 2.15 20.88
C MET A 209 -0.25 2.18 19.73
N LEU A 210 1.01 2.52 20.00
CA LEU A 210 2.06 2.51 18.98
C LEU A 210 2.25 1.11 18.38
N LYS A 211 2.26 0.06 19.22
CA LYS A 211 2.41 -1.31 18.74
C LYS A 211 1.22 -1.76 17.89
N ALA A 212 0.00 -1.37 18.27
CA ALA A 212 -1.20 -1.66 17.49
C ALA A 212 -1.16 -0.96 16.13
N LEU A 213 -0.75 0.32 16.09
CA LEU A 213 -0.58 1.06 14.83
C LEU A 213 0.50 0.43 13.93
N GLU A 214 1.61 -0.01 14.50
CA GLU A 214 2.66 -0.73 13.75
C GLU A 214 2.14 -2.05 13.17
N GLN A 215 1.46 -2.86 13.98
CA GLN A 215 0.92 -4.16 13.54
C GLN A 215 -0.13 -4.00 12.44
N GLU A 216 -1.02 -3.02 12.59
CA GLU A 216 -2.04 -2.69 11.60
C GLU A 216 -1.41 -2.28 10.26
N ALA A 217 -0.43 -1.38 10.31
CA ALA A 217 0.24 -0.88 9.12
C ALA A 217 1.09 -1.94 8.42
N GLU A 218 1.81 -2.76 9.19
CA GLU A 218 2.53 -3.92 8.69
C GLU A 218 1.59 -4.89 7.97
N LEU A 219 0.49 -5.29 8.62
CA LEU A 219 -0.43 -6.25 8.05
C LEU A 219 -1.06 -5.72 6.74
N ALA A 220 -1.45 -4.45 6.70
CA ALA A 220 -1.95 -3.81 5.49
C ALA A 220 -0.90 -3.76 4.38
N THR A 221 0.32 -3.30 4.69
CA THR A 221 1.43 -3.20 3.72
C THR A 221 1.80 -4.56 3.15
N VAL A 222 1.99 -5.56 4.01
CA VAL A 222 2.42 -6.90 3.61
C VAL A 222 1.36 -7.58 2.77
N SER A 223 0.11 -7.63 3.25
CA SER A 223 -0.97 -8.30 2.54
C SER A 223 -1.28 -7.66 1.19
N HIS A 224 -1.26 -6.33 1.09
CA HIS A 224 -1.47 -5.62 -0.17
C HIS A 224 -0.38 -5.91 -1.20
N ASN A 225 0.89 -5.71 -0.83
CA ASN A 225 2.00 -5.83 -1.78
C ASN A 225 2.32 -7.28 -2.14
N ALA A 226 2.18 -8.22 -1.20
CA ALA A 226 2.27 -9.65 -1.49
C ALA A 226 1.21 -10.09 -2.51
N SER A 227 -0.02 -9.60 -2.38
CA SER A 227 -1.10 -9.90 -3.31
C SER A 227 -0.82 -9.39 -4.71
N ARG A 228 -0.27 -8.18 -4.84
CA ARG A 228 0.17 -7.63 -6.14
C ARG A 228 1.23 -8.50 -6.80
N GLN A 229 2.24 -8.90 -6.04
CA GLN A 229 3.29 -9.79 -6.50
C GLN A 229 2.73 -11.14 -6.98
N LEU A 230 1.79 -11.72 -6.22
CA LEU A 230 1.17 -12.99 -6.54
C LEU A 230 0.28 -12.96 -7.79
N LEU A 231 -0.29 -11.82 -8.16
CA LEU A 231 -1.00 -11.69 -9.44
C LEU A 231 -0.08 -12.00 -10.63
N PHE A 232 1.17 -11.53 -10.57
CA PHE A 232 2.14 -11.82 -11.62
C PHE A 232 2.74 -13.22 -11.46
N ALA A 233 3.12 -13.60 -10.23
CA ALA A 233 3.76 -14.88 -9.95
C ALA A 233 2.88 -16.10 -10.24
N SER A 234 1.55 -15.96 -10.06
CA SER A 234 0.56 -17.00 -10.39
C SER A 234 0.19 -17.03 -11.89
N GLY A 235 0.72 -16.11 -12.69
CA GLY A 235 0.42 -16.01 -14.12
C GLY A 235 -0.96 -15.41 -14.43
N LEU A 236 -1.65 -14.82 -13.44
CA LEU A 236 -2.89 -14.08 -13.71
C LEU A 236 -2.58 -12.84 -14.54
N LEU A 237 -1.61 -12.02 -14.13
CA LEU A 237 -1.21 -10.82 -14.86
C LEU A 237 0.10 -11.02 -15.65
N PRO A 238 0.21 -10.44 -16.86
CA PRO A 238 1.42 -10.48 -17.67
C PRO A 238 2.51 -9.55 -17.14
N HIS A 239 3.74 -10.05 -17.00
CA HIS A 239 4.90 -9.22 -16.58
C HIS A 239 5.31 -8.18 -17.62
N ASN A 240 5.07 -8.48 -18.89
CA ASN A 240 5.58 -7.73 -20.04
C ASN A 240 4.67 -6.58 -20.50
N VAL A 241 3.52 -6.37 -19.86
CA VAL A 241 2.56 -5.33 -20.24
C VAL A 241 2.43 -4.33 -19.11
N VAL A 242 2.24 -3.05 -19.46
CA VAL A 242 1.91 -2.00 -18.50
C VAL A 242 0.46 -2.22 -18.05
N VAL A 243 0.30 -2.95 -16.94
CA VAL A 243 -1.02 -3.19 -16.33
C VAL A 243 -1.53 -1.89 -15.71
N PRO A 244 -2.80 -1.49 -15.96
CA PRO A 244 -3.42 -0.34 -15.33
C PRO A 244 -3.40 -0.41 -13.80
N GLU A 245 -3.14 0.72 -13.14
CA GLU A 245 -3.05 0.75 -11.67
C GLU A 245 -4.41 0.44 -11.02
N TRP A 246 -5.56 0.77 -11.64
CA TRP A 246 -6.88 0.47 -11.08
C TRP A 246 -7.06 -1.02 -10.73
N VAL A 247 -6.64 -1.91 -11.61
CA VAL A 247 -6.83 -3.35 -11.40
C VAL A 247 -5.73 -3.91 -10.51
N LEU A 248 -4.51 -3.37 -10.61
CA LEU A 248 -3.39 -3.80 -9.78
C LEU A 248 -3.59 -3.40 -8.31
N PHE A 249 -3.92 -2.12 -8.07
CA PHE A 249 -4.32 -1.62 -6.76
C PHE A 249 -5.61 -2.29 -6.28
N GLY A 250 -6.61 -2.41 -7.14
CA GLY A 250 -7.91 -3.01 -6.79
C GLY A 250 -7.79 -4.47 -6.35
N MET A 251 -6.95 -5.27 -7.01
CA MET A 251 -6.69 -6.66 -6.62
C MET A 251 -5.81 -6.74 -5.38
N GLY A 252 -4.81 -5.85 -5.23
CA GLY A 252 -4.04 -5.73 -3.99
C GLY A 252 -4.94 -5.45 -2.79
N SER A 253 -5.83 -4.47 -2.92
CA SER A 253 -6.79 -4.08 -1.87
C SER A 253 -7.96 -5.05 -1.68
N PHE A 254 -8.21 -5.95 -2.63
CA PHE A 254 -9.19 -7.02 -2.46
C PHE A 254 -8.68 -8.09 -1.47
N PHE A 255 -7.39 -8.42 -1.53
CA PHE A 255 -6.75 -9.42 -0.69
C PHE A 255 -6.11 -8.85 0.57
N GLU A 256 -5.95 -7.53 0.66
CA GLU A 256 -5.36 -6.89 1.84
C GLU A 256 -6.26 -7.04 3.08
N THR A 257 -5.62 -7.01 4.25
CA THR A 257 -6.31 -6.58 5.46
C THR A 257 -6.06 -5.08 5.61
N PRO A 258 -7.05 -4.21 5.31
CA PRO A 258 -6.83 -2.77 5.28
C PRO A 258 -6.61 -2.22 6.69
N LEU A 259 -6.13 -0.98 6.74
CA LEU A 259 -6.17 -0.19 7.96
C LEU A 259 -7.59 -0.14 8.50
N GLN A 260 -7.71 -0.06 9.83
CA GLN A 260 -8.94 0.01 10.61
C GLN A 260 -9.76 -1.28 10.57
N SER A 261 -9.18 -2.38 10.09
CA SER A 261 -9.81 -3.69 10.18
C SER A 261 -9.71 -4.27 11.59
N PRO A 262 -10.84 -4.62 12.22
CA PRO A 262 -10.84 -5.24 13.54
C PRO A 262 -10.30 -6.68 13.52
N TRP A 263 -10.23 -7.34 12.36
CA TRP A 263 -9.67 -8.67 12.16
C TRP A 263 -9.14 -8.82 10.72
N PRO A 264 -8.29 -9.82 10.41
CA PRO A 264 -7.86 -10.11 9.05
C PRO A 264 -9.03 -10.37 8.08
N THR A 265 -9.03 -9.70 6.94
CA THR A 265 -10.16 -9.71 5.97
C THR A 265 -9.70 -10.03 4.56
N ILE A 266 -9.51 -11.31 4.23
CA ILE A 266 -9.18 -11.72 2.86
C ILE A 266 -10.45 -11.77 2.01
N GLY A 267 -10.58 -10.88 1.02
CA GLY A 267 -11.72 -10.86 0.10
C GLY A 267 -13.04 -10.41 0.72
N ALA A 268 -13.00 -9.74 1.88
CA ALA A 268 -14.17 -9.15 2.54
C ALA A 268 -14.29 -7.65 2.19
N PRO A 269 -15.46 -7.01 2.42
CA PRO A 269 -15.60 -5.57 2.21
C PRO A 269 -14.60 -4.78 3.06
N SER A 270 -13.94 -3.78 2.47
CA SER A 270 -12.96 -2.96 3.17
C SER A 270 -13.65 -1.98 4.12
N PRO A 271 -13.37 -2.01 5.44
CA PRO A 271 -13.82 -0.98 6.39
C PRO A 271 -13.37 0.43 6.02
N TYR A 272 -12.30 0.53 5.24
CA TYR A 272 -11.72 1.81 4.84
C TYR A 272 -12.36 2.34 3.54
N TYR A 273 -12.50 1.50 2.51
CA TYR A 273 -12.98 1.94 1.20
C TYR A 273 -14.51 1.92 1.06
N LEU A 274 -15.23 0.98 1.68
CA LEU A 274 -16.69 0.92 1.55
C LEU A 274 -17.38 2.20 2.03
N PRO A 275 -17.06 2.73 3.23
CA PRO A 275 -17.74 3.92 3.69
C PRO A 275 -17.37 5.17 2.89
N ARG A 276 -16.16 5.20 2.31
CA ARG A 276 -15.71 6.26 1.40
C ARG A 276 -16.38 6.20 0.05
N TRP A 277 -16.62 5.01 -0.48
CA TRP A 277 -17.39 4.84 -1.71
C TRP A 277 -18.78 5.47 -1.55
N ARG A 278 -19.44 5.23 -0.41
CA ARG A 278 -20.76 5.81 -0.09
C ARG A 278 -20.69 7.33 0.04
N GLU A 279 -19.65 7.86 0.69
CA GLU A 279 -19.41 9.30 0.79
C GLU A 279 -19.22 9.94 -0.59
N LEU A 280 -18.34 9.38 -1.43
CA LEU A 280 -18.08 9.87 -2.78
C LEU A 280 -19.33 9.82 -3.68
N LYS A 281 -20.14 8.76 -3.54
CA LYS A 281 -21.41 8.61 -4.27
C LYS A 281 -22.45 9.65 -3.83
N GLY A 282 -22.38 10.12 -2.59
CA GLY A 282 -23.29 11.13 -2.04
C GLY A 282 -22.92 12.58 -2.39
N LYS A 283 -21.72 12.83 -2.93
CA LYS A 283 -21.22 14.16 -3.29
C LYS A 283 -21.31 14.41 -4.79
N ALA A 284 -21.46 15.68 -5.19
CA ALA A 284 -21.38 16.06 -6.59
C ALA A 284 -19.92 16.03 -7.12
N PRO A 285 -19.67 15.84 -8.43
CA PRO A 285 -18.31 15.77 -8.97
C PRO A 285 -17.43 16.99 -8.64
N ASN A 286 -18.01 18.19 -8.63
CA ASN A 286 -17.34 19.45 -8.28
C ASN A 286 -17.01 19.59 -6.79
N GLU A 287 -17.56 18.72 -5.94
CA GLU A 287 -17.29 18.62 -4.50
C GLU A 287 -16.35 17.43 -4.18
N GLY A 288 -15.73 16.84 -5.20
CA GLY A 288 -14.88 15.66 -5.08
C GLY A 288 -15.62 14.32 -5.12
N GLY A 289 -16.93 14.32 -5.43
CA GLY A 289 -17.74 13.11 -5.60
C GLY A 289 -17.44 12.31 -6.87
N LEU A 290 -18.18 11.22 -7.09
CA LEU A 290 -18.11 10.41 -8.31
C LEU A 290 -18.63 11.17 -9.54
N GLU A 291 -18.41 10.61 -10.74
CA GLU A 291 -18.94 11.22 -11.97
C GLU A 291 -20.47 11.20 -12.01
N LYS A 292 -21.05 12.07 -12.85
CA LYS A 292 -22.51 12.26 -12.97
C LYS A 292 -23.26 10.95 -13.24
N THR A 293 -22.66 10.04 -13.99
CA THR A 293 -23.24 8.74 -14.30
C THR A 293 -22.32 7.59 -13.89
N ALA A 294 -22.91 6.42 -13.65
CA ALA A 294 -22.16 5.21 -13.33
C ALA A 294 -21.21 4.82 -14.46
N VAL A 295 -21.63 4.96 -15.72
CA VAL A 295 -20.82 4.60 -16.89
C VAL A 295 -19.63 5.55 -17.08
N ASP A 296 -19.78 6.85 -16.77
CA ASP A 296 -18.66 7.80 -16.81
C ASP A 296 -17.62 7.47 -15.75
N THR A 297 -18.07 7.13 -14.53
CA THR A 297 -17.16 6.67 -13.48
C THR A 297 -16.48 5.37 -13.91
N LEU A 298 -17.21 4.38 -14.42
CA LEU A 298 -16.65 3.12 -14.89
C LEU A 298 -15.56 3.36 -15.94
N ARG A 299 -15.84 4.21 -16.95
CA ARG A 299 -14.86 4.59 -17.99
C ARG A 299 -13.59 5.14 -17.37
N LYS A 300 -13.68 6.11 -16.46
CA LYS A 300 -12.51 6.69 -15.80
C LYS A 300 -11.72 5.67 -14.97
N VAL A 301 -12.39 4.69 -14.35
CA VAL A 301 -11.70 3.61 -13.66
C VAL A 301 -10.95 2.71 -14.64
N VAL A 302 -11.65 2.14 -15.64
CA VAL A 302 -11.07 1.09 -16.49
C VAL A 302 -10.04 1.59 -17.50
N THR A 303 -10.04 2.89 -17.77
CA THR A 303 -9.02 3.62 -18.55
C THR A 303 -7.87 4.15 -17.70
N ASP A 304 -7.89 3.86 -16.39
CA ASP A 304 -6.89 4.32 -15.42
C ASP A 304 -6.81 5.84 -15.25
N SER A 305 -7.80 6.58 -15.78
CA SER A 305 -7.85 8.04 -15.79
C SER A 305 -7.68 8.65 -14.40
N TYR A 306 -8.22 8.01 -13.35
CA TYR A 306 -8.07 8.49 -11.97
C TYR A 306 -6.63 8.44 -11.45
N PHE A 307 -5.82 7.48 -11.88
CA PHE A 307 -4.41 7.39 -11.51
C PHE A 307 -3.51 8.20 -12.45
N ARG A 308 -3.83 8.23 -13.75
CA ARG A 308 -3.08 9.00 -14.77
C ARG A 308 -3.16 10.50 -14.55
N ASN A 309 -4.29 10.98 -14.05
CA ASN A 309 -4.55 12.41 -13.84
C ASN A 309 -4.44 12.82 -12.38
N LEU A 310 -3.63 12.12 -11.58
CA LEU A 310 -3.31 12.58 -10.23
C LEU A 310 -2.60 13.94 -10.32
N PRO A 311 -2.93 14.90 -9.44
CA PRO A 311 -2.17 16.14 -9.33
C PRO A 311 -0.74 15.83 -8.84
N PRO A 312 0.20 16.78 -8.92
CA PRO A 312 1.52 16.60 -8.31
C PRO A 312 1.41 16.32 -6.80
N GLU A 313 2.22 15.39 -6.28
CA GLU A 313 2.21 14.99 -4.86
C GLU A 313 2.57 16.14 -3.89
N GLY A 314 3.31 17.13 -4.38
CA GLY A 314 3.74 18.29 -3.58
C GLY A 314 4.70 17.90 -2.44
N LYS A 315 4.96 18.85 -1.52
CA LYS A 315 5.63 18.56 -0.24
C LYS A 315 4.60 18.09 0.78
N ALA A 316 4.96 17.16 1.67
CA ALA A 316 4.06 16.54 2.65
C ALA A 316 3.17 17.54 3.43
N ASP A 317 3.73 18.67 3.87
CA ASP A 317 2.99 19.67 4.65
C ASP A 317 2.29 20.75 3.79
N GLY A 318 2.28 20.59 2.46
CA GLY A 318 1.76 21.55 1.51
C GLY A 318 0.28 21.33 1.16
N PRO A 319 -0.45 22.38 0.74
CA PRO A 319 -1.84 22.24 0.28
C PRO A 319 -1.97 21.32 -0.94
N GLU A 320 -0.94 21.25 -1.79
CA GLU A 320 -0.87 20.34 -2.94
C GLU A 320 -0.96 18.87 -2.52
N HIS A 321 -0.31 18.50 -1.41
CA HIS A 321 -0.32 17.13 -0.89
C HIS A 321 -1.72 16.70 -0.45
N LEU A 322 -2.49 17.61 0.15
CA LEU A 322 -3.89 17.34 0.53
C LEU A 322 -4.77 17.06 -0.70
N VAL A 323 -4.55 17.81 -1.79
CA VAL A 323 -5.28 17.62 -3.06
C VAL A 323 -4.88 16.29 -3.71
N TYR A 324 -3.59 15.96 -3.72
CA TYR A 324 -3.08 14.67 -4.17
C TYR A 324 -3.66 13.51 -3.37
N GLU A 325 -3.61 13.58 -2.04
CA GLU A 325 -4.16 12.55 -1.16
C GLU A 325 -5.66 12.37 -1.36
N ALA A 326 -6.42 13.45 -1.57
CA ALA A 326 -7.84 13.37 -1.87
C ALA A 326 -8.10 12.69 -3.24
N ALA A 327 -7.35 13.06 -4.28
CA ALA A 327 -7.47 12.46 -5.61
C ALA A 327 -7.05 10.98 -5.62
N LEU A 328 -5.92 10.65 -5.01
CA LEU A 328 -5.41 9.28 -4.86
C LEU A 328 -6.39 8.43 -4.07
N ARG A 329 -6.98 8.97 -3.00
CA ARG A 329 -8.03 8.30 -2.22
C ARG A 329 -9.25 8.01 -3.07
N LYS A 330 -9.71 8.94 -3.90
CA LYS A 330 -10.81 8.71 -4.85
C LYS A 330 -10.44 7.57 -5.80
N ALA A 331 -9.27 7.64 -6.45
CA ALA A 331 -8.76 6.62 -7.38
C ALA A 331 -8.73 5.22 -6.75
N ARG A 332 -8.17 5.09 -5.55
CA ARG A 332 -8.11 3.84 -4.78
C ARG A 332 -9.49 3.30 -4.44
N THR A 333 -10.36 4.17 -3.93
CA THR A 333 -11.71 3.78 -3.50
C THR A 333 -12.54 3.23 -4.65
N VAL A 334 -12.55 3.90 -5.80
CA VAL A 334 -13.32 3.44 -6.97
C VAL A 334 -12.73 2.18 -7.60
N SER A 335 -11.40 2.03 -7.55
CA SER A 335 -10.68 0.87 -8.07
C SER A 335 -10.90 -0.39 -7.23
N TRP A 336 -10.82 -0.25 -5.91
CA TRP A 336 -11.24 -1.29 -4.97
C TRP A 336 -12.72 -1.66 -5.18
N ALA A 337 -13.60 -0.66 -5.26
CA ALA A 337 -15.04 -0.89 -5.38
C ALA A 337 -15.41 -1.62 -6.68
N LEU A 338 -14.75 -1.30 -7.79
CA LEU A 338 -14.95 -2.02 -9.05
C LEU A 338 -14.39 -3.44 -8.95
N THR A 339 -13.13 -3.56 -8.52
CA THR A 339 -12.45 -4.86 -8.48
C THR A 339 -13.14 -5.84 -7.55
N TYR A 340 -13.59 -5.39 -6.38
CA TYR A 340 -14.33 -6.23 -5.44
C TYR A 340 -15.64 -6.73 -6.05
N TYR A 341 -16.42 -5.86 -6.69
CA TYR A 341 -17.64 -6.26 -7.41
C TYR A 341 -17.33 -7.30 -8.50
N LEU A 342 -16.30 -7.05 -9.32
CA LEU A 342 -15.92 -7.98 -10.39
C LEU A 342 -15.43 -9.31 -9.82
N ALA A 343 -14.62 -9.33 -8.77
CA ALA A 343 -14.13 -10.55 -8.15
C ALA A 343 -15.26 -11.38 -7.51
N GLN A 344 -16.32 -10.72 -7.00
CA GLN A 344 -17.45 -11.40 -6.37
C GLN A 344 -18.55 -11.82 -7.35
N LYS A 345 -18.77 -11.08 -8.43
CA LYS A 345 -19.90 -11.30 -9.36
C LYS A 345 -19.51 -11.68 -10.77
N HIS A 346 -18.31 -11.31 -11.21
CA HIS A 346 -17.84 -11.46 -12.59
C HIS A 346 -16.40 -11.98 -12.65
N LEU A 347 -16.06 -12.97 -11.82
CA LEU A 347 -14.68 -13.45 -11.69
C LEU A 347 -14.12 -13.98 -13.01
N ASP A 348 -14.93 -14.69 -13.80
CA ASP A 348 -14.51 -15.16 -15.12
C ASP A 348 -14.25 -14.00 -16.08
N GLY A 349 -15.09 -12.96 -16.05
CA GLY A 349 -14.84 -11.72 -16.81
C GLY A 349 -13.56 -11.01 -16.37
N LEU A 350 -13.28 -10.97 -15.07
CA LEU A 350 -12.04 -10.39 -14.55
C LEU A 350 -10.79 -11.19 -14.99
N ARG A 351 -10.87 -12.53 -15.00
CA ARG A 351 -9.81 -13.38 -15.52
C ARG A 351 -9.64 -13.23 -17.03
N HIS A 352 -10.74 -13.12 -17.78
CA HIS A 352 -10.69 -12.79 -19.21
C HIS A 352 -10.07 -11.42 -19.46
N TYR A 353 -10.30 -10.44 -18.58
CA TYR A 353 -9.66 -9.12 -18.68
C TYR A 353 -8.14 -9.23 -18.56
N PHE A 354 -7.63 -10.06 -17.65
CA PHE A 354 -6.19 -10.30 -17.57
C PHE A 354 -5.63 -10.96 -18.84
N VAL A 355 -6.39 -11.87 -19.46
CA VAL A 355 -6.05 -12.47 -20.76
C VAL A 355 -6.11 -11.45 -21.90
N GLU A 356 -7.03 -10.50 -21.88
CA GLU A 356 -7.05 -9.40 -22.85
C GLU A 356 -5.83 -8.49 -22.69
N LEU A 357 -5.45 -8.17 -21.46
CA LEU A 357 -4.23 -7.40 -21.19
C LEU A 357 -2.96 -8.13 -21.66
N SER A 358 -2.88 -9.46 -21.55
CA SER A 358 -1.69 -10.22 -21.98
C SER A 358 -1.46 -10.22 -23.50
N LYS A 359 -2.48 -9.87 -24.29
CA LYS A 359 -2.39 -9.70 -25.74
C LYS A 359 -1.80 -8.35 -26.16
N MET A 360 -1.66 -7.42 -25.22
CA MET A 360 -1.21 -6.07 -25.51
C MET A 360 0.31 -6.02 -25.77
N PRO A 361 0.79 -5.04 -26.56
CA PRO A 361 2.21 -4.92 -26.85
C PRO A 361 3.02 -4.66 -25.58
N ARG A 362 4.27 -5.12 -25.62
CA ARG A 362 5.18 -5.01 -24.48
C ARG A 362 5.62 -3.57 -24.26
N ASP A 363 5.67 -3.16 -23.00
CA ASP A 363 6.28 -1.89 -22.56
C ASP A 363 5.77 -0.63 -23.28
N ILE A 364 4.53 -0.68 -23.80
CA ILE A 364 3.84 0.46 -24.40
C ILE A 364 2.72 0.89 -23.46
N GLU A 365 2.62 2.20 -23.23
CA GLU A 365 1.46 2.77 -22.54
C GLU A 365 0.21 2.61 -23.42
N LEU A 366 -0.82 2.02 -22.83
CA LEU A 366 -2.07 1.74 -23.53
C LEU A 366 -2.96 2.98 -23.44
N ASP A 367 -3.46 3.47 -24.56
CA ASP A 367 -4.42 4.57 -24.56
C ASP A 367 -5.79 4.15 -23.99
N ASP A 368 -6.64 5.14 -23.72
CA ASP A 368 -7.96 4.93 -23.14
C ASP A 368 -8.87 4.06 -24.03
N THR A 369 -8.72 4.13 -25.36
CA THR A 369 -9.52 3.34 -26.31
C THR A 369 -9.14 1.87 -26.22
N VAL A 370 -7.85 1.57 -26.17
CA VAL A 370 -7.31 0.22 -26.04
C VAL A 370 -7.72 -0.40 -24.70
N LEU A 371 -7.55 0.34 -23.59
CA LEU A 371 -7.92 -0.13 -22.26
C LEU A 371 -9.41 -0.41 -22.13
N LEU A 372 -10.25 0.53 -22.59
CA LEU A 372 -11.70 0.34 -22.59
C LEU A 372 -12.12 -0.83 -23.50
N GLY A 373 -11.48 -0.99 -24.66
CA GLY A 373 -11.73 -2.11 -25.56
C GLY A 373 -11.39 -3.47 -24.93
N CYS A 374 -10.26 -3.56 -24.21
CA CYS A 374 -9.88 -4.77 -23.48
C CYS A 374 -10.91 -5.12 -22.41
N PHE A 375 -11.34 -4.12 -21.63
CA PHE A 375 -12.38 -4.30 -20.62
C PHE A 375 -13.72 -4.73 -21.27
N ALA A 376 -14.14 -4.03 -22.31
CA ALA A 376 -15.40 -4.31 -22.98
C ALA A 376 -15.46 -5.74 -23.54
N ARG A 377 -14.39 -6.22 -24.18
CA ARG A 377 -14.32 -7.61 -24.67
C ARG A 377 -14.39 -8.64 -23.53
N ALA A 378 -13.67 -8.40 -22.44
CA ALA A 378 -13.64 -9.31 -21.30
C ALA A 378 -15.00 -9.49 -20.61
N PHE A 379 -15.81 -8.42 -20.56
CA PHE A 379 -17.12 -8.41 -19.93
C PHE A 379 -18.29 -8.45 -20.92
N GLY A 380 -18.05 -8.84 -22.17
CA GLY A 380 -19.10 -8.97 -23.20
C GLY A 380 -19.82 -7.66 -23.56
N CYS A 381 -19.23 -6.52 -23.25
CA CYS A 381 -19.75 -5.17 -23.53
C CYS A 381 -19.32 -4.68 -24.92
N VAL A 382 -19.34 -5.58 -25.91
CA VAL A 382 -19.06 -5.26 -27.31
C VAL A 382 -20.25 -5.56 -28.22
N ASP A 383 -20.31 -4.87 -29.36
CA ASP A 383 -21.27 -5.09 -30.44
C ASP A 383 -20.80 -6.21 -31.38
N GLY A 384 -21.58 -6.48 -32.44
CA GLY A 384 -21.24 -7.48 -33.45
C GLY A 384 -19.95 -7.19 -34.25
N ASN A 385 -19.42 -5.96 -34.18
CA ASN A 385 -18.19 -5.53 -34.84
C ASN A 385 -17.00 -5.44 -33.86
N ASN A 386 -17.13 -6.01 -32.65
CA ASN A 386 -16.14 -5.90 -31.57
C ASN A 386 -15.83 -4.45 -31.12
N LYS A 387 -16.74 -3.51 -31.37
CA LYS A 387 -16.66 -2.15 -30.81
C LYS A 387 -17.39 -2.10 -29.48
N VAL A 388 -17.05 -1.13 -28.64
CA VAL A 388 -17.70 -0.95 -27.33
C VAL A 388 -19.20 -0.72 -27.52
N ASP A 389 -20.01 -1.53 -26.86
CA ASP A 389 -21.47 -1.39 -26.80
C ASP A 389 -21.84 -0.54 -25.58
N GLU A 390 -22.28 0.69 -25.84
CA GLU A 390 -22.65 1.67 -24.82
C GLU A 390 -23.79 1.19 -23.91
N ALA A 391 -24.76 0.46 -24.44
CA ALA A 391 -25.90 0.01 -23.67
C ALA A 391 -25.48 -1.09 -22.68
N LYS A 392 -24.67 -2.05 -23.13
CA LYS A 392 -24.14 -3.12 -22.27
C LYS A 392 -23.18 -2.58 -21.21
N LEU A 393 -22.29 -1.65 -21.59
CA LEU A 393 -21.37 -1.04 -20.65
C LEU A 393 -22.13 -0.24 -19.57
N LYS A 394 -23.17 0.50 -19.95
CA LYS A 394 -24.05 1.21 -19.02
C LYS A 394 -24.81 0.26 -18.09
N ALA A 395 -25.28 -0.88 -18.60
CA ALA A 395 -25.94 -1.90 -17.79
C ALA A 395 -24.99 -2.47 -16.71
N LEU A 396 -23.76 -2.84 -17.10
CA LEU A 396 -22.74 -3.32 -16.16
C LEU A 396 -22.39 -2.25 -15.10
N ALA A 397 -22.23 -1.00 -15.52
CA ALA A 397 -21.92 0.11 -14.61
C ALA A 397 -23.04 0.35 -13.58
N ASN A 398 -24.30 0.28 -14.01
CA ASN A 398 -25.44 0.41 -13.12
C ASN A 398 -25.55 -0.76 -12.14
N ASP A 399 -25.31 -2.00 -12.60
CA ASP A 399 -25.29 -3.17 -11.72
C ASP A 399 -24.21 -3.05 -10.65
N TRP A 400 -22.99 -2.62 -11.03
CA TRP A 400 -21.92 -2.29 -10.10
C TRP A 400 -22.34 -1.25 -9.05
N TYR A 401 -22.98 -0.16 -9.47
CA TYR A 401 -23.44 0.90 -8.56
C TYR A 401 -24.53 0.43 -7.59
N ASN A 402 -25.41 -0.46 -8.04
CA ASN A 402 -26.50 -1.03 -7.25
C ASN A 402 -26.01 -2.10 -6.27
N TYR A 403 -25.00 -2.88 -6.66
CA TYR A 403 -24.35 -3.84 -5.77
C TYR A 403 -23.93 -3.20 -4.44
N TRP A 404 -23.32 -2.02 -4.50
CA TRP A 404 -22.86 -1.33 -3.28
C TRP A 404 -23.96 -0.73 -2.41
N GLN A 405 -25.21 -0.68 -2.88
CA GLN A 405 -26.36 -0.31 -2.04
C GLN A 405 -26.79 -1.45 -1.11
N THR A 406 -26.47 -2.69 -1.46
CA THR A 406 -26.95 -3.89 -0.74
C THR A 406 -25.85 -4.58 0.08
N VAL A 407 -24.57 -4.31 -0.21
CA VAL A 407 -23.45 -4.84 0.57
C VAL A 407 -23.48 -4.25 1.97
N HIS A 408 -23.78 -5.09 2.96
CA HIS A 408 -23.70 -4.74 4.38
C HIS A 408 -22.31 -5.05 4.93
N PHE A 409 -21.83 -4.20 5.83
CA PHE A 409 -20.62 -4.43 6.60
C PHE A 409 -20.98 -4.27 8.08
N GLU A 410 -20.79 -5.33 8.86
CA GLU A 410 -21.32 -5.44 10.23
C GLU A 410 -20.83 -4.33 11.15
N SER A 411 -19.58 -3.86 10.97
CA SER A 411 -19.03 -2.77 11.78
C SER A 411 -19.30 -1.37 11.20
N GLU A 412 -20.07 -1.25 10.12
CA GLU A 412 -20.41 0.02 9.52
C GLU A 412 -21.11 1.02 10.48
N PRO A 413 -22.11 0.61 11.29
CA PRO A 413 -22.73 1.53 12.24
C PRO A 413 -21.72 2.10 13.23
N ILE A 414 -20.82 1.25 13.74
CA ILE A 414 -19.78 1.63 14.71
C ILE A 414 -18.79 2.61 14.05
N MET A 415 -18.32 2.28 12.83
CA MET A 415 -17.38 3.13 12.09
C MET A 415 -18.00 4.47 11.68
N LYS A 416 -19.29 4.52 11.40
CA LYS A 416 -20.01 5.77 11.18
C LYS A 416 -20.04 6.61 12.45
N GLU A 417 -20.43 6.02 13.58
CA GLU A 417 -20.47 6.72 14.87
C GLU A 417 -19.11 7.28 15.28
N ILE A 418 -18.03 6.51 15.09
CA ILE A 418 -16.65 6.96 15.35
C ILE A 418 -16.31 8.18 14.50
N ARG A 419 -16.58 8.13 13.18
CA ARG A 419 -16.29 9.25 12.27
C ARG A 419 -17.13 10.48 12.58
N ASP A 420 -18.42 10.31 12.88
CA ASP A 420 -19.30 11.41 13.25
C ASP A 420 -18.82 12.09 14.55
N LYS A 421 -18.36 11.32 15.54
CA LYS A 421 -17.74 11.85 16.76
C LYS A 421 -16.44 12.59 16.50
N ILE A 422 -15.56 12.06 15.64
CA ILE A 422 -14.30 12.73 15.25
C ILE A 422 -14.61 14.04 14.54
N ALA A 423 -15.48 14.03 13.52
CA ALA A 423 -15.86 15.22 12.77
C ALA A 423 -16.49 16.29 13.66
N LYS A 424 -17.34 15.89 14.61
CA LYS A 424 -17.91 16.80 15.61
C LYS A 424 -16.83 17.44 16.49
N LYS A 425 -15.88 16.67 17.01
CA LYS A 425 -14.78 17.19 17.83
C LYS A 425 -13.87 18.15 17.06
N VAL A 426 -13.51 17.79 15.82
CA VAL A 426 -12.71 18.66 14.94
C VAL A 426 -13.42 19.98 14.72
N LYS A 427 -14.71 19.95 14.39
CA LYS A 427 -15.51 21.16 14.19
C LYS A 427 -15.59 22.01 15.47
N GLU A 428 -15.79 21.39 16.63
CA GLU A 428 -15.79 22.10 17.93
C GLU A 428 -14.44 22.76 18.23
N GLU A 429 -13.32 22.12 17.87
CA GLU A 429 -11.97 22.68 18.03
C GLU A 429 -11.69 23.82 17.04
N GLU A 430 -12.11 23.69 15.78
CA GLU A 430 -12.04 24.74 14.77
C GLU A 430 -12.84 25.98 15.19
N GLU A 431 -14.08 25.79 15.67
CA GLU A 431 -14.92 26.89 16.17
C GLU A 431 -14.31 27.57 17.41
N LYS A 432 -13.66 26.79 18.30
CA LYS A 432 -12.93 27.36 19.46
C LYS A 432 -11.71 28.16 19.02
N ALA A 433 -10.94 27.66 18.04
CA ALA A 433 -9.78 28.36 17.50
C ALA A 433 -10.18 29.67 16.78
N GLN A 434 -11.28 29.64 16.01
CA GLN A 434 -11.84 30.84 15.38
C GLN A 434 -12.27 31.88 16.42
N LYS A 435 -12.99 31.47 17.48
CA LYS A 435 -13.41 32.38 18.56
C LYS A 435 -12.22 32.96 19.34
N GLN A 436 -11.14 32.21 19.53
CA GLN A 436 -9.92 32.72 20.16
C GLN A 436 -9.18 33.73 19.27
N ASN A 437 -9.17 33.52 17.95
CA ASN A 437 -8.60 34.48 17.00
C ASN A 437 -9.44 35.76 16.89
N GLU A 438 -10.77 35.65 16.95
CA GLU A 438 -11.69 36.81 17.00
C GLU A 438 -11.58 37.59 18.32
N ALA A 439 -11.42 36.90 19.45
CA ALA A 439 -11.20 37.53 20.75
C ALA A 439 -9.86 38.29 20.83
N ASN A 440 -8.81 37.78 20.17
CA ASN A 440 -7.51 38.47 20.08
C ASN A 440 -7.51 39.66 19.10
N ASN A 441 -8.41 39.68 18.11
CA ASN A 441 -8.59 40.84 17.21
C ASN A 441 -9.51 41.94 17.80
N GLY A 442 -10.15 41.67 18.95
CA GLY A 442 -11.04 42.61 19.65
C GLY A 442 -10.35 43.61 20.58
N GLN A 443 -9.04 43.51 20.82
CA GLN A 443 -8.25 44.54 21.50
C GLN A 443 -7.63 45.52 20.50
N GLN A 444 -8.46 46.15 19.68
CA GLN A 444 -8.11 47.45 19.10
C GLN A 444 -8.31 48.51 20.20
N VAL A 445 -7.19 49.06 20.67
CA VAL A 445 -7.16 50.27 21.49
C VAL A 445 -7.84 51.40 20.69
N PRO A 446 -8.95 52.00 21.16
CA PRO A 446 -9.58 53.10 20.48
C PRO A 446 -8.74 54.37 20.70
N GLY A 447 -8.04 54.82 19.65
CA GLY A 447 -7.47 56.16 19.62
C GLY A 447 -6.12 56.30 18.94
N MET A 448 -6.09 56.18 17.60
CA MET A 448 -5.21 57.02 16.77
C MET A 448 -5.70 56.97 15.32
N ALA A 449 -5.90 58.17 14.75
CA ALA A 449 -6.39 58.38 13.38
C ALA A 449 -5.30 58.06 12.33
N PRO A 450 -5.67 57.92 11.05
CA PRO A 450 -4.81 57.37 10.01
C PRO A 450 -3.89 58.44 9.42
N ASN A 451 -2.58 58.22 9.43
CA ASN A 451 -1.67 58.82 8.45
C ASN A 451 -0.27 58.22 8.50
N GLY A 452 0.21 57.80 7.33
CA GLY A 452 1.64 57.73 6.99
C GLY A 452 2.40 56.51 7.50
N PHE A 453 2.67 55.55 6.60
CA PHE A 453 3.88 54.74 6.74
C PHE A 453 5.10 55.58 6.35
N PRO A 454 6.13 55.70 7.21
CA PRO A 454 7.48 56.00 6.76
C PRO A 454 8.21 54.69 6.40
N PRO A 455 9.05 54.70 5.36
CA PRO A 455 9.79 53.52 4.93
C PRO A 455 11.00 53.27 5.84
N GLY A 456 11.14 52.03 6.28
CA GLY A 456 12.36 51.55 6.95
C GLY A 456 12.18 51.25 8.42
N MET A 457 11.70 50.05 8.75
CA MET A 457 12.03 49.32 9.98
C MET A 457 11.53 47.88 9.83
N ASN A 458 12.45 46.92 9.89
CA ASN A 458 12.12 45.49 9.95
C ASN A 458 11.33 45.18 11.22
N PRO A 459 10.31 44.30 11.18
CA PRO A 459 9.67 43.82 12.40
C PRO A 459 10.60 42.86 13.18
N PRO A 460 10.50 42.83 14.53
CA PRO A 460 11.41 42.08 15.39
C PRO A 460 11.09 40.58 15.38
N GLN A 461 12.15 39.77 15.38
CA GLN A 461 12.09 38.36 15.79
C GLN A 461 11.55 38.26 17.23
N GLY A 462 10.34 37.71 17.41
CA GLY A 462 10.01 36.94 18.61
C GLY A 462 10.53 35.51 18.39
N GLY A 463 11.27 34.86 19.27
CA GLY A 463 11.25 34.91 20.73
C GLY A 463 11.01 33.49 21.20
N LEU A 464 12.00 32.61 21.02
CA LEU A 464 12.00 31.21 21.49
C LEU A 464 12.10 31.18 23.02
N PRO A 465 11.49 30.18 23.70
CA PRO A 465 11.54 30.04 25.15
C PRO A 465 12.96 29.67 25.64
N PRO A 466 13.33 30.09 26.87
CA PRO A 466 14.72 30.11 27.32
C PRO A 466 15.19 28.73 27.79
N GLY A 467 16.31 28.24 27.25
CA GLY A 467 16.91 27.00 27.74
C GLY A 467 18.09 26.39 26.97
N MET A 468 18.73 27.08 26.02
CA MET A 468 19.91 26.54 25.33
C MET A 468 21.11 27.48 25.42
N ASN A 469 22.20 26.94 25.97
CA ASN A 469 23.52 27.57 26.06
C ASN A 469 24.25 27.43 24.69
N PRO A 470 24.72 28.50 24.05
CA PRO A 470 25.40 28.42 22.76
C PRO A 470 26.91 28.49 22.90
N GLN A 471 27.61 27.41 22.56
CA GLN A 471 29.01 27.48 22.15
C GLN A 471 29.28 26.53 20.99
N GLN A 472 29.92 27.10 19.97
CA GLN A 472 30.49 26.48 18.76
C GLN A 472 29.55 26.21 17.57
N ARG A 473 29.34 27.26 16.77
CA ARG A 473 29.26 27.10 15.31
C ARG A 473 30.14 28.13 14.61
N GLY A 474 31.28 27.66 14.12
CA GLY A 474 32.15 28.38 13.20
C GLY A 474 31.66 28.21 11.76
N GLN A 475 31.64 29.35 11.09
CA GLN A 475 31.68 29.65 9.66
C GLN A 475 32.01 28.53 8.66
N GLN A 476 31.22 28.47 7.58
CA GLN A 476 31.60 28.36 6.16
C GLN A 476 30.27 28.30 5.37
N GLY A 477 29.93 29.20 4.45
CA GLY A 477 30.71 29.73 3.34
C GLY A 477 30.15 29.11 2.05
N GLY A 478 29.08 29.67 1.50
CA GLY A 478 28.51 29.21 0.22
C GLY A 478 29.26 29.80 -0.98
N PRO A 479 29.25 29.17 -2.17
CA PRO A 479 29.68 29.80 -3.40
C PRO A 479 28.54 30.08 -4.40
N PRO A 480 28.77 30.99 -5.38
CA PRO A 480 27.75 31.66 -6.16
C PRO A 480 27.52 31.04 -7.55
N SER A 481 26.46 31.54 -8.19
CA SER A 481 26.01 31.25 -9.55
C SER A 481 26.95 31.80 -10.65
N GLY A 482 27.16 31.03 -11.73
CA GLY A 482 27.21 31.58 -13.11
C GLY A 482 28.43 31.29 -14.00
N ALA A 483 28.14 30.71 -15.19
CA ALA A 483 28.88 30.70 -16.48
C ALA A 483 29.79 29.46 -16.79
N PRO A 484 30.11 29.15 -18.08
CA PRO A 484 29.45 28.08 -18.86
C PRO A 484 30.40 26.99 -19.48
N LEU A 485 29.82 25.80 -19.73
CA LEU A 485 30.08 24.69 -20.70
C LEU A 485 31.54 24.31 -21.11
N PRO A 486 31.80 22.99 -21.35
CA PRO A 486 31.71 22.49 -22.74
C PRO A 486 31.07 21.09 -22.91
N PRO A 487 30.70 20.71 -24.14
CA PRO A 487 29.90 19.53 -24.45
C PRO A 487 30.77 18.33 -24.89
N ASN A 488 30.50 17.14 -24.34
CA ASN A 488 30.60 15.85 -25.04
C ASN A 488 30.43 14.71 -24.04
N MET A 489 29.39 13.90 -24.20
CA MET A 489 29.46 12.43 -24.09
C MET A 489 28.13 11.84 -24.55
N ASN A 490 28.07 11.63 -25.86
CA ASN A 490 27.18 10.70 -26.52
C ASN A 490 27.82 9.30 -26.44
N PRO A 491 27.07 8.22 -26.21
CA PRO A 491 27.47 6.92 -26.76
C PRO A 491 26.34 6.29 -27.57
N GLN A 492 26.17 6.79 -28.79
CA GLN A 492 25.81 5.99 -29.95
C GLN A 492 26.90 6.15 -31.01
N GLN A 493 27.62 5.05 -31.32
CA GLN A 493 28.24 4.68 -32.60
C GLN A 493 29.03 3.36 -32.37
N ARG A 494 28.65 2.20 -32.93
CA ARG A 494 29.04 1.62 -34.26
C ARG A 494 30.51 1.92 -34.62
N GLY A 495 31.39 0.98 -34.98
CA GLY A 495 31.39 -0.49 -35.22
C GLY A 495 32.87 -0.98 -35.09
N PRO A 496 33.47 -1.85 -35.94
CA PRO A 496 32.96 -2.82 -36.92
C PRO A 496 33.59 -4.25 -36.78
N GLY A 497 33.13 -5.20 -37.61
CA GLY A 497 33.75 -6.53 -37.84
C GLY A 497 33.02 -7.67 -37.12
N GLY A 498 32.64 -8.79 -37.71
CA GLY A 498 32.93 -9.38 -39.02
C GLY A 498 32.86 -10.91 -38.85
N GLU A 499 31.81 -11.51 -39.41
CA GLU A 499 31.64 -12.93 -39.78
C GLU A 499 31.51 -14.04 -38.70
N PRO A 500 30.96 -15.24 -39.02
CA PRO A 500 29.98 -15.58 -40.06
C PRO A 500 28.75 -16.36 -39.54
N VAL A 501 27.68 -16.26 -40.34
CA VAL A 501 26.44 -17.05 -40.24
C VAL A 501 26.66 -18.44 -40.86
N PRO A 502 26.13 -19.54 -40.28
CA PRO A 502 25.94 -20.77 -41.03
C PRO A 502 24.53 -20.84 -41.67
N PRO A 503 24.43 -21.40 -42.89
CA PRO A 503 23.30 -21.18 -43.79
C PRO A 503 22.11 -22.10 -43.52
N ASN A 504 20.92 -21.57 -43.79
CA ASN A 504 19.74 -22.37 -44.15
C ASN A 504 19.86 -22.79 -45.61
N ASN A 505 19.68 -24.08 -45.92
CA ASN A 505 18.93 -24.48 -47.11
C ASN A 505 18.33 -25.90 -46.96
N PRO A 506 17.22 -26.20 -47.67
CA PRO A 506 16.26 -27.24 -47.30
C PRO A 506 16.39 -28.54 -48.12
N GLY A 507 15.75 -29.60 -47.64
CA GLY A 507 15.50 -30.82 -48.41
C GLY A 507 14.58 -31.81 -47.69
N ASN A 508 13.34 -31.93 -48.18
CA ASN A 508 12.58 -33.17 -48.48
C ASN A 508 13.28 -34.51 -48.09
N VAL A 509 12.66 -35.55 -47.48
CA VAL A 509 11.49 -36.41 -47.84
C VAL A 509 11.14 -37.33 -46.59
N PRO A 510 10.25 -38.36 -46.64
CA PRO A 510 8.80 -38.48 -46.37
C PRO A 510 8.44 -39.22 -45.02
N PRO A 511 7.16 -39.58 -44.72
CA PRO A 511 6.72 -39.96 -43.37
C PRO A 511 6.82 -41.47 -43.07
N ARG A 512 6.95 -41.83 -41.78
CA ARG A 512 6.78 -43.21 -41.29
C ARG A 512 5.66 -43.30 -40.26
N ASN A 513 4.81 -44.27 -40.52
CA ASN A 513 3.61 -44.65 -39.78
C ASN A 513 3.86 -45.17 -38.36
N SER A 514 2.80 -44.99 -37.56
CA SER A 514 2.44 -45.48 -36.22
C SER A 514 2.74 -46.97 -35.92
N PRO A 515 2.60 -47.43 -34.65
CA PRO A 515 1.27 -47.82 -34.16
C PRO A 515 0.94 -47.51 -32.69
N ARG A 516 -0.37 -47.31 -32.44
CA ARG A 516 -1.07 -47.40 -31.14
C ARG A 516 -0.86 -48.77 -30.48
N PRO A 517 -1.08 -48.86 -29.15
CA PRO A 517 -1.71 -50.02 -28.55
C PRO A 517 -3.16 -49.70 -28.14
N LYS A 518 -4.06 -50.64 -28.45
CA LYS A 518 -5.37 -50.80 -27.81
C LYS A 518 -5.19 -51.71 -26.59
N ARG A 519 -5.64 -51.27 -25.42
CA ARG A 519 -6.72 -51.91 -24.65
C ARG A 519 -7.18 -50.97 -23.55
#